data_AF-A0A066WXW8-F1
#
_entry.id   AF-A0A066WXW8-F1
#
_cell.length_a   1.000
_cell.length_b   1.000
_cell.length_c   1.000
_cell.angle_alpha   90.00
_cell.angle_beta   90.00
_cell.angle_gamma   90.00
#
_symmetry.space_group_name_H-M   'P 1'
#
loop_
_entity.id
_entity.type
_entity.pdbx_description
1 polymer ?
#
loop_
_entity_poly.entity_id
_entity_poly.type
_entity_poly.pdbx_seq_one_letter_code
_entity_poly.pdbx_strand_id
1 'polypeptide(L)'
;MTADPDQIADLVLRQFQKLPAKRRPQVRDNGLHEWVPLSGIVAEKDGVLTCLSLATGMKCLPASKLSLAKGNALHDWHAEVLAIRAFNRWLLDECSSHLQGSASDFVRRREVSEVSDDSPQPFAVKDGVKLHMYCSEAPCGDASMELTMAAQEDASPWEVPPAPTPNTTSAYAPGTAVAAADVASLPGRAYFSQLGVVRRKPARGDAPPTMSKSCSDKLALKQCTSLLSSLIALLVHPGNAYVSALVLPDSQHSAEGCERAFSAQGRMRALAGRRWRGGYRFSPFEVVTTAREFGFSRRSVGARAEKVAASNLAAAWTATGVDEGTMGGVLQGRKAFDAKGASAVSRRRMWELAAALAESLGSEGEPLRRAVEVDTYAQVKGGELLAARREVKESARKEGLAGWVVNVGDDSFSRS
;
A
#
# COMPACT_ATOMS: atom_id res chain seq x y z
N MET A 1 25.03 -10.46 6.21
CA MET A 1 25.01 -9.98 4.82
C MET A 1 23.58 -9.59 4.48
N THR A 2 23.37 -8.47 3.80
CA THR A 2 22.08 -8.09 3.22
C THR A 2 21.76 -9.04 2.06
N ALA A 3 20.50 -9.41 1.88
CA ALA A 3 20.09 -10.24 0.75
C ALA A 3 20.42 -9.54 -0.58
N ASP A 4 20.87 -10.32 -1.57
CA ASP A 4 21.20 -9.82 -2.91
C ASP A 4 19.93 -9.25 -3.58
N PRO A 5 19.90 -7.95 -3.95
CA PRO A 5 18.77 -7.32 -4.62
C PRO A 5 18.34 -8.04 -5.90
N ASP A 6 19.28 -8.60 -6.66
CA ASP A 6 19.00 -9.35 -7.88
C ASP A 6 18.24 -10.64 -7.59
N GLN A 7 18.57 -11.34 -6.50
CA GLN A 7 17.84 -12.55 -6.09
C GLN A 7 16.42 -12.24 -5.65
N ILE A 8 16.20 -11.13 -4.93
CA ILE A 8 14.87 -10.66 -4.53
C ILE A 8 14.03 -10.36 -5.77
N ALA A 9 14.60 -9.59 -6.72
CA ALA A 9 13.91 -9.23 -7.95
C ALA A 9 13.61 -10.47 -8.82
N ASP A 10 14.59 -11.34 -9.03
CA ASP A 10 14.44 -12.58 -9.80
C ASP A 10 13.34 -13.48 -9.21
N LEU A 11 13.24 -13.58 -7.89
CA LEU A 11 12.21 -14.39 -7.24
C LEU A 11 10.80 -13.88 -7.55
N VAL A 12 10.58 -12.55 -7.45
CA VAL A 12 9.28 -11.94 -7.75
C VAL A 12 8.96 -12.02 -9.26
N LEU A 13 9.95 -11.79 -10.12
CA LEU A 13 9.78 -11.86 -11.58
C LEU A 13 9.46 -13.28 -12.05
N ARG A 14 10.17 -14.30 -11.54
CA ARG A 14 9.89 -15.71 -11.84
C ARG A 14 8.52 -16.12 -11.32
N GLN A 15 8.15 -15.68 -10.12
CA GLN A 15 6.81 -15.98 -9.59
C GLN A 15 5.71 -15.34 -10.42
N PHE A 16 5.90 -14.11 -10.92
CA PHE A 16 4.97 -13.50 -11.87
C PHE A 16 4.84 -14.30 -13.18
N GLN A 17 5.95 -14.84 -13.70
CA GLN A 17 5.92 -15.65 -14.92
C GLN A 17 5.09 -16.93 -14.78
N LYS A 18 5.03 -17.50 -13.57
CA LYS A 18 4.21 -18.68 -13.24
C LYS A 18 2.71 -18.38 -13.18
N LEU A 19 2.29 -17.12 -13.11
CA LEU A 19 0.88 -16.79 -13.08
C LEU A 19 0.18 -17.25 -14.38
N PRO A 20 -1.10 -17.67 -14.30
CA PRO A 20 -1.87 -17.99 -15.49
C PRO A 20 -1.89 -16.86 -16.51
N ALA A 21 -1.96 -17.18 -17.80
CA ALA A 21 -1.95 -16.18 -18.87
C ALA A 21 -3.00 -15.07 -18.66
N LYS A 22 -4.21 -15.43 -18.19
CA LYS A 22 -5.30 -14.50 -17.85
C LYS A 22 -5.01 -13.49 -16.73
N ARG A 23 -3.87 -13.60 -16.04
CA ARG A 23 -3.39 -12.66 -15.00
C ARG A 23 -2.31 -11.71 -15.50
N ARG A 24 -1.82 -11.91 -16.72
CA ARG A 24 -0.74 -11.12 -17.31
C ARG A 24 -1.35 -10.13 -18.33
N PRO A 25 -0.70 -8.96 -18.55
CA PRO A 25 -1.12 -8.04 -19.60
C PRO A 25 -1.16 -8.75 -20.96
N GLN A 26 -2.11 -8.37 -21.81
CA GLN A 26 -2.32 -9.00 -23.11
C GLN A 26 -1.90 -8.09 -24.27
N VAL A 27 -1.70 -8.70 -25.44
CA VAL A 27 -1.74 -7.99 -26.71
C VAL A 27 -3.18 -8.06 -27.21
N ARG A 28 -3.81 -6.92 -27.46
CA ARG A 28 -5.19 -6.87 -27.97
C ARG A 28 -5.21 -7.12 -29.47
N ASP A 29 -6.39 -7.50 -29.99
CA ASP A 29 -6.60 -7.82 -31.41
C ASP A 29 -6.19 -6.69 -32.38
N ASN A 30 -6.17 -5.44 -31.91
CA ASN A 30 -5.74 -4.27 -32.67
C ASN A 30 -4.21 -4.00 -32.62
N GLY A 31 -3.42 -4.95 -32.11
CA GLY A 31 -1.97 -4.82 -31.95
C GLY A 31 -1.54 -3.92 -30.79
N LEU A 32 -2.43 -3.58 -29.86
CA LEU A 32 -2.12 -2.78 -28.67
C LEU A 32 -1.50 -3.65 -27.57
N HIS A 33 -0.28 -3.33 -27.14
CA HIS A 33 0.41 -4.03 -26.07
C HIS A 33 0.14 -3.40 -24.71
N GLU A 34 -0.35 -4.19 -23.76
CA GLU A 34 -0.58 -3.71 -22.40
C GLU A 34 0.69 -3.74 -21.54
N TRP A 35 0.87 -2.72 -20.71
CA TRP A 35 1.92 -2.65 -19.69
C TRP A 35 1.32 -2.45 -18.30
N VAL A 36 2.04 -2.89 -17.27
CA VAL A 36 1.62 -2.80 -15.88
C VAL A 36 2.84 -2.81 -14.93
N PRO A 37 2.81 -2.10 -13.79
CA PRO A 37 3.82 -2.27 -12.74
C PRO A 37 3.60 -3.57 -11.97
N LEU A 38 4.68 -4.11 -11.40
CA LEU A 38 4.72 -5.28 -10.53
C LEU A 38 5.41 -4.93 -9.21
N SER A 39 4.89 -5.46 -8.11
CA SER A 39 5.53 -5.42 -6.81
C SER A 39 5.37 -6.75 -6.09
N GLY A 40 6.29 -7.07 -5.18
CA GLY A 40 6.20 -8.26 -4.35
C GLY A 40 6.87 -8.09 -3.00
N ILE A 41 6.41 -8.86 -2.02
CA ILE A 41 7.00 -8.96 -0.68
C ILE A 41 7.69 -10.32 -0.55
N VAL A 42 8.96 -10.28 -0.19
CA VAL A 42 9.84 -11.44 -0.04
C VAL A 42 10.30 -11.50 1.41
N ALA A 43 10.17 -12.66 2.04
CA ALA A 43 10.80 -12.91 3.33
C ALA A 43 12.21 -13.49 3.15
N GLU A 44 13.13 -13.05 3.99
CA GLU A 44 14.45 -13.64 4.20
C GLU A 44 14.45 -14.27 5.59
N LYS A 45 14.81 -15.55 5.68
CA LYS A 45 15.02 -16.26 6.95
C LYS A 45 16.18 -17.24 6.77
N ASP A 46 17.18 -17.15 7.65
CA ASP A 46 18.37 -18.01 7.62
C ASP A 46 19.06 -18.04 6.24
N GLY A 47 19.06 -16.89 5.54
CA GLY A 47 19.61 -16.72 4.19
C GLY A 47 18.73 -17.23 3.04
N VAL A 48 17.56 -17.81 3.34
CA VAL A 48 16.60 -18.32 2.35
C VAL A 48 15.56 -17.25 2.02
N LEU A 49 15.35 -16.99 0.73
CA LEU A 49 14.37 -16.03 0.22
C LEU A 49 13.09 -16.73 -0.26
N THR A 50 11.93 -16.23 0.19
CA THR A 50 10.60 -16.75 -0.19
C THR A 50 9.67 -15.61 -0.56
N CYS A 51 9.10 -15.63 -1.77
CA CYS A 51 8.08 -14.66 -2.18
C CYS A 51 6.75 -15.00 -1.50
N LEU A 52 6.27 -14.11 -0.65
CA LEU A 52 5.06 -14.30 0.15
C LEU A 52 3.83 -13.76 -0.57
N SER A 53 3.99 -12.62 -1.25
CA SER A 53 2.95 -12.02 -2.05
C SER A 53 3.52 -11.27 -3.24
N LEU A 54 2.72 -11.16 -4.29
CA LEU A 54 2.98 -10.24 -5.39
C LEU A 54 1.68 -9.64 -5.91
N ALA A 55 1.79 -8.52 -6.59
CA ALA A 55 0.67 -7.90 -7.27
C ALA A 55 1.12 -7.06 -8.46
N THR A 56 0.24 -6.94 -9.45
CA THR A 56 0.34 -5.94 -10.51
C THR A 56 -0.79 -4.95 -10.41
N GLY A 57 -0.60 -3.75 -10.94
CA GLY A 57 -1.67 -2.79 -11.15
C GLY A 57 -1.24 -1.34 -10.97
N MET A 58 -2.14 -0.43 -11.37
CA MET A 58 -1.83 1.01 -11.40
C MET A 58 -3.04 1.94 -11.50
N LYS A 59 -4.20 1.47 -11.04
CA LYS A 59 -5.40 2.30 -11.02
C LYS A 59 -5.94 2.40 -9.60
N CYS A 60 -6.87 3.31 -9.43
CA CYS A 60 -7.55 3.57 -8.17
C CYS A 60 -9.04 3.76 -8.44
N LEU A 61 -9.84 3.57 -7.40
CA LEU A 61 -11.26 3.85 -7.43
C LEU A 61 -11.46 5.37 -7.49
N PRO A 62 -12.28 5.88 -8.42
CA PRO A 62 -12.66 7.30 -8.45
C PRO A 62 -13.33 7.72 -7.15
N ALA A 63 -13.12 8.96 -6.72
CA ALA A 63 -13.72 9.51 -5.49
C ALA A 63 -15.25 9.41 -5.52
N SER A 64 -15.87 9.66 -6.68
CA SER A 64 -17.32 9.56 -6.89
C SER A 64 -17.90 8.15 -6.68
N LYS A 65 -17.06 7.11 -6.65
CA LYS A 65 -17.48 5.72 -6.45
C LYS A 65 -17.15 5.18 -5.06
N LEU A 66 -16.55 5.98 -4.17
CA LEU A 66 -16.12 5.50 -2.84
C LEU A 66 -17.30 5.03 -1.98
N SER A 67 -18.38 5.81 -1.90
CA SER A 67 -19.58 5.46 -1.11
C SER A 67 -20.29 4.21 -1.59
N LEU A 68 -20.07 3.81 -2.85
CA LEU A 68 -20.62 2.59 -3.42
C LEU A 68 -19.79 1.36 -3.06
N ALA A 69 -18.52 1.53 -2.67
CA ALA A 69 -17.60 0.42 -2.45
C ALA A 69 -18.07 -0.50 -1.33
N LYS A 70 -18.55 0.04 -0.22
CA LYS A 70 -19.06 -0.70 0.96
C LYS A 70 -18.14 -1.85 1.40
N GLY A 71 -16.83 -1.60 1.34
CA GLY A 71 -15.78 -2.59 1.62
C GLY A 71 -15.54 -3.67 0.55
N ASN A 72 -16.33 -3.69 -0.54
CA ASN A 72 -16.31 -4.70 -1.60
C ASN A 72 -15.39 -4.37 -2.77
N ALA A 73 -15.02 -3.09 -2.95
CA ALA A 73 -14.08 -2.67 -3.97
C ALA A 73 -12.75 -2.20 -3.37
N LEU A 74 -11.65 -2.56 -4.03
CA LEU A 74 -10.33 -2.02 -3.74
C LEU A 74 -10.33 -0.53 -4.08
N HIS A 75 -9.83 0.31 -3.18
CA HIS A 75 -9.69 1.75 -3.45
C HIS A 75 -8.44 2.06 -4.27
N ASP A 76 -7.42 1.26 -4.08
CA ASP A 76 -6.12 1.42 -4.68
C ASP A 76 -5.54 0.05 -4.93
N TRP A 77 -5.33 -0.25 -6.20
CA TRP A 77 -4.72 -1.48 -6.66
C TRP A 77 -3.50 -1.18 -7.51
N HIS A 78 -2.77 -0.12 -7.16
CA HIS A 78 -1.36 -0.04 -7.54
C HIS A 78 -0.59 -1.24 -6.98
N ALA A 79 0.38 -1.73 -7.75
CA ALA A 79 1.15 -2.93 -7.45
C ALA A 79 1.70 -2.92 -6.02
N GLU A 80 2.30 -1.82 -5.57
CA GLU A 80 2.90 -1.67 -4.24
C GLU A 80 1.85 -1.84 -3.14
N VAL A 81 0.72 -1.15 -3.31
CA VAL A 81 -0.38 -1.15 -2.33
C VAL A 81 -1.06 -2.51 -2.31
N LEU A 82 -1.29 -3.10 -3.48
CA LEU A 82 -1.97 -4.39 -3.61
C LEU A 82 -1.09 -5.54 -3.09
N ALA A 83 0.22 -5.51 -3.31
CA ALA A 83 1.16 -6.49 -2.77
C ALA A 83 1.15 -6.48 -1.22
N ILE A 84 1.10 -5.29 -0.61
CA ILE A 84 0.95 -5.14 0.86
C ILE A 84 -0.40 -5.70 1.33
N ARG A 85 -1.49 -5.47 0.59
CA ARG A 85 -2.81 -6.06 0.93
C ARG A 85 -2.79 -7.58 0.82
N ALA A 86 -2.18 -8.12 -0.23
CA ALA A 86 -1.98 -9.55 -0.42
C ALA A 86 -1.12 -10.16 0.70
N PHE A 87 -0.04 -9.48 1.12
CA PHE A 87 0.75 -9.90 2.28
C PHE A 87 -0.07 -9.94 3.58
N ASN A 88 -0.95 -8.96 3.79
CA ASN A 88 -1.85 -8.98 4.94
C ASN A 88 -2.84 -10.14 4.88
N ARG A 89 -3.31 -10.53 3.69
CA ARG A 89 -4.17 -11.70 3.52
C ARG A 89 -3.39 -12.98 3.81
N TRP A 90 -2.18 -13.10 3.27
CA TRP A 90 -1.26 -14.19 3.56
C TRP A 90 -1.03 -14.34 5.07
N LEU A 91 -0.80 -13.24 5.80
CA LEU A 91 -0.66 -13.30 7.27
C LEU A 91 -1.90 -13.86 7.98
N LEU A 92 -3.11 -13.53 7.54
CA LEU A 92 -4.33 -14.11 8.11
C LEU A 92 -4.43 -15.61 7.82
N ASP A 93 -4.10 -16.02 6.58
CA ASP A 93 -4.09 -17.43 6.20
C ASP A 93 -3.04 -18.23 7.01
N GLU A 94 -1.86 -17.66 7.25
CA GLU A 94 -0.82 -18.26 8.11
C GLU A 94 -1.28 -18.38 9.56
N CYS A 95 -1.93 -17.34 10.12
CA CYS A 95 -2.51 -17.40 11.46
C CYS A 95 -3.58 -18.50 11.55
N SER A 96 -4.42 -18.64 10.51
CA SER A 96 -5.44 -19.69 10.44
C SER A 96 -4.82 -21.09 10.41
N SER A 97 -3.82 -21.27 9.55
CA SER A 97 -3.10 -22.55 9.42
C SER A 97 -2.40 -22.93 10.72
N HIS A 98 -1.81 -21.95 11.42
CA HIS A 98 -1.19 -22.16 12.72
C HIS A 98 -2.20 -22.60 13.79
N LEU A 99 -3.42 -22.06 13.80
CA LEU A 99 -4.49 -22.50 14.70
C LEU A 99 -4.98 -23.92 14.39
N GLN A 100 -4.82 -24.38 13.15
CA GLN A 100 -5.13 -25.74 12.72
C GLN A 100 -3.97 -26.73 12.95
N GLY A 101 -2.89 -26.30 13.62
CA GLY A 101 -1.74 -27.15 13.95
C GLY A 101 -0.66 -27.24 12.86
N SER A 102 -0.76 -26.46 11.78
CA SER A 102 0.30 -26.39 10.77
C SER A 102 1.45 -25.50 11.24
N ALA A 103 2.69 -25.97 11.07
CA ALA A 103 3.86 -25.15 11.31
C ALA A 103 4.00 -24.06 10.24
N SER A 104 4.27 -22.82 10.66
CA SER A 104 4.63 -21.71 9.77
C SER A 104 6.12 -21.41 9.90
N ASP A 105 6.80 -21.16 8.78
CA ASP A 105 8.20 -20.73 8.81
C ASP A 105 8.38 -19.27 9.23
N PHE A 106 7.31 -18.48 9.17
CA PHE A 106 7.40 -17.02 9.23
C PHE A 106 6.53 -16.39 10.31
N VAL A 107 5.45 -17.05 10.75
CA VAL A 107 4.54 -16.59 11.79
C VAL A 107 4.60 -17.53 12.99
N ARG A 108 4.53 -16.98 14.20
CA ARG A 108 4.44 -17.75 15.45
C ARG A 108 3.32 -17.22 16.32
N ARG A 109 2.78 -18.08 17.19
CA ARG A 109 2.06 -17.64 18.38
C ARG A 109 3.04 -16.93 19.33
N ARG A 110 2.55 -15.92 20.02
CA ARG A 110 3.31 -15.23 21.08
C ARG A 110 3.13 -15.98 22.39
N GLU A 111 4.18 -16.00 23.17
CA GLU A 111 4.15 -16.54 24.53
C GLU A 111 3.27 -15.67 25.42
N VAL A 112 2.66 -16.26 26.45
CA VAL A 112 1.78 -15.54 27.39
C VAL A 112 2.51 -14.35 28.03
N SER A 113 3.81 -14.48 28.30
CA SER A 113 4.65 -13.41 28.85
C SER A 113 4.88 -12.24 27.88
N GLU A 114 4.69 -12.46 26.58
CA GLU A 114 4.81 -11.39 25.58
C GLU A 114 3.49 -10.61 25.42
N VAL A 115 2.35 -11.19 25.79
CA VAL A 115 1.02 -10.60 25.58
C VAL A 115 0.62 -9.74 26.79
N SER A 116 0.18 -8.51 26.52
CA SER A 116 -0.29 -7.56 27.55
C SER A 116 -1.39 -6.66 27.00
N ASP A 117 -2.03 -5.87 27.86
CA ASP A 117 -3.06 -4.91 27.44
C ASP A 117 -2.53 -3.89 26.41
N ASP A 118 -1.26 -3.49 26.55
CA ASP A 118 -0.59 -2.58 25.60
C ASP A 118 -0.13 -3.28 24.32
N SER A 119 -0.03 -4.61 24.32
CA SER A 119 0.45 -5.44 23.21
C SER A 119 -0.33 -6.76 23.10
N PRO A 120 -1.64 -6.71 22.81
CA PRO A 120 -2.56 -7.84 23.02
C PRO A 120 -2.54 -8.86 21.87
N GLN A 121 -1.74 -8.64 20.84
CA GLN A 121 -1.77 -9.46 19.63
C GLN A 121 -1.33 -10.90 19.95
N PRO A 122 -2.08 -11.94 19.53
CA PRO A 122 -1.72 -13.33 19.79
C PRO A 122 -0.58 -13.88 18.90
N PHE A 123 -0.28 -13.23 17.77
CA PHE A 123 0.73 -13.69 16.82
C PHE A 123 1.84 -12.66 16.61
N ALA A 124 2.98 -13.12 16.10
CA ALA A 124 4.07 -12.27 15.61
C ALA A 124 4.72 -12.89 14.37
N VAL A 125 5.31 -12.03 13.53
CA VAL A 125 6.33 -12.49 12.57
C VAL A 125 7.54 -12.98 13.38
N LYS A 126 8.03 -14.17 13.07
CA LYS A 126 9.14 -14.83 13.77
C LYS A 126 10.39 -13.96 13.80
N ASP A 127 11.15 -14.09 14.87
CA ASP A 127 12.44 -13.42 15.00
C ASP A 127 13.42 -13.93 13.93
N GLY A 128 14.32 -13.05 13.47
CA GLY A 128 15.24 -13.34 12.37
C GLY A 128 14.63 -13.24 10.97
N VAL A 129 13.30 -13.15 10.82
CA VAL A 129 12.65 -12.90 9.52
C VAL A 129 12.79 -11.43 9.13
N LYS A 130 13.33 -11.16 7.95
CA LYS A 130 13.31 -9.83 7.32
C LYS A 130 12.35 -9.81 6.15
N LEU A 131 11.68 -8.69 5.93
CA LEU A 131 10.74 -8.51 4.82
C LEU A 131 11.29 -7.49 3.83
N HIS A 132 11.45 -7.90 2.58
CA HIS A 132 11.92 -7.06 1.49
C HIS A 132 10.79 -6.80 0.51
N MET A 133 10.81 -5.65 -0.15
CA MET A 133 9.81 -5.28 -1.15
C MET A 133 10.50 -4.99 -2.48
N TYR A 134 10.10 -5.68 -3.55
CA TYR A 134 10.48 -5.33 -4.91
C TYR A 134 9.39 -4.47 -5.54
N CYS A 135 9.76 -3.43 -6.29
CA CYS A 135 8.87 -2.67 -7.16
C CYS A 135 9.52 -2.47 -8.52
N SER A 136 8.85 -2.83 -9.61
CA SER A 136 9.37 -2.67 -10.98
C SER A 136 9.38 -1.22 -11.50
N GLU A 137 8.77 -0.32 -10.75
CA GLU A 137 8.64 1.11 -11.04
C GLU A 137 8.88 1.89 -9.75
N ALA A 138 9.40 3.11 -9.85
CA ALA A 138 9.55 4.00 -8.71
C ALA A 138 8.18 4.24 -8.06
N PRO A 139 8.03 4.13 -6.71
CA PRO A 139 6.75 4.34 -6.06
C PRO A 139 6.19 5.71 -6.39
N CYS A 140 5.00 5.78 -6.98
CA CYS A 140 4.47 7.05 -7.46
C CYS A 140 4.37 8.09 -6.32
N GLY A 141 4.57 9.37 -6.65
CA GLY A 141 4.72 10.44 -5.67
C GLY A 141 6.16 10.89 -5.54
N ASP A 142 6.53 11.36 -4.35
CA ASP A 142 7.79 12.06 -4.09
C ASP A 142 9.05 11.30 -4.54
N ALA A 143 9.10 9.98 -4.38
CA ALA A 143 10.26 9.15 -4.77
C ALA A 143 10.46 9.02 -6.29
N SER A 144 9.49 9.46 -7.09
CA SER A 144 9.47 9.31 -8.56
C SER A 144 9.47 10.66 -9.29
N MET A 145 9.63 11.78 -8.58
CA MET A 145 9.45 13.12 -9.16
C MET A 145 10.58 13.46 -10.14
N GLU A 146 11.83 13.14 -9.83
CA GLU A 146 12.96 13.38 -10.72
C GLU A 146 12.83 12.57 -12.01
N LEU A 147 12.46 11.28 -11.90
CA LEU A 147 12.16 10.42 -13.05
C LEU A 147 10.95 10.93 -13.85
N THR A 148 10.00 11.57 -13.18
CA THR A 148 8.84 12.18 -13.84
C THR A 148 9.25 13.39 -14.66
N MET A 149 10.09 14.26 -14.10
CA MET A 149 10.58 15.47 -14.75
C MET A 149 11.47 15.12 -15.93
N ALA A 150 12.39 14.16 -15.77
CA ALA A 150 13.29 13.71 -16.83
C ALA A 150 12.56 13.05 -18.02
N ALA A 151 11.35 12.53 -17.80
CA ALA A 151 10.55 11.86 -18.83
C ALA A 151 9.59 12.81 -19.58
N GLN A 152 9.52 14.11 -19.23
CA GLN A 152 8.68 15.08 -19.91
C GLN A 152 9.48 15.88 -20.95
N GLU A 153 8.92 16.04 -22.15
CA GLU A 153 9.48 16.92 -23.20
C GLU A 153 9.31 18.40 -22.85
N ASP A 154 8.26 18.74 -22.07
CA ASP A 154 8.01 20.07 -21.51
C ASP A 154 7.88 19.97 -19.99
N ALA A 155 8.83 20.55 -19.28
CA ALA A 155 8.90 20.62 -17.82
C ALA A 155 8.17 21.86 -17.26
N SER A 156 7.15 22.37 -17.94
CA SER A 156 6.27 23.42 -17.43
C SER A 156 5.18 22.83 -16.52
N PRO A 157 5.02 23.33 -15.28
CA PRO A 157 3.94 22.89 -14.39
C PRO A 157 2.55 23.17 -14.99
N TRP A 158 1.61 22.24 -14.88
CA TRP A 158 0.21 22.47 -15.24
C TRP A 158 -0.36 23.64 -14.40
N GLU A 159 -0.91 24.68 -15.05
CA GLU A 159 -1.56 25.80 -14.35
C GLU A 159 -2.81 25.31 -13.58
N VAL A 160 -3.02 25.82 -12.35
CA VAL A 160 -4.27 25.60 -11.62
C VAL A 160 -5.35 26.45 -12.32
N PRO A 161 -6.56 25.94 -12.61
CA PRO A 161 -7.69 26.84 -12.83
C PRO A 161 -7.86 27.74 -11.60
N PRO A 162 -8.05 29.07 -11.74
CA PRO A 162 -8.29 29.93 -10.59
C PRO A 162 -9.48 29.40 -9.79
N ALA A 163 -9.35 29.40 -8.46
CA ALA A 163 -10.40 28.96 -7.55
C ALA A 163 -11.72 29.67 -7.89
N PRO A 164 -12.89 29.03 -7.70
CA PRO A 164 -14.17 29.73 -7.82
C PRO A 164 -14.16 30.93 -6.87
N THR A 165 -14.28 32.13 -7.44
CA THR A 165 -14.35 33.39 -6.69
C THR A 165 -15.46 33.30 -5.64
N PRO A 166 -15.18 33.55 -4.35
CA PRO A 166 -16.24 33.76 -3.38
C PRO A 166 -16.97 35.05 -3.76
N ASN A 167 -18.24 34.93 -4.17
CA ASN A 167 -19.13 36.09 -4.19
C ASN A 167 -19.27 36.60 -2.76
N THR A 168 -18.61 37.71 -2.41
CA THR A 168 -19.24 38.95 -1.93
C THR A 168 -18.21 39.96 -1.41
N THR A 169 -18.45 41.21 -1.80
CA THR A 169 -17.98 42.49 -1.26
C THR A 169 -17.48 42.49 0.19
N SER A 170 -16.17 42.71 0.38
CA SER A 170 -15.63 43.63 1.39
C SER A 170 -14.15 43.91 1.11
N ALA A 171 -13.84 45.19 0.93
CA ALA A 171 -12.47 45.70 0.86
C ALA A 171 -11.84 45.65 2.25
N TYR A 172 -10.58 45.20 2.38
CA TYR A 172 -9.48 45.86 3.13
C TYR A 172 -8.20 45.02 3.17
N ALA A 173 -7.09 45.70 2.86
CA ALA A 173 -5.68 45.51 3.24
C ALA A 173 -4.81 44.35 2.67
N PRO A 174 -3.56 44.66 2.21
CA PRO A 174 -2.63 43.69 1.64
C PRO A 174 -1.66 43.10 2.67
N GLY A 175 -1.39 41.81 2.52
CA GLY A 175 -0.30 41.10 3.20
C GLY A 175 -0.77 40.07 4.21
N THR A 176 -0.93 38.80 3.77
CA THR A 176 -0.76 37.59 4.58
C THR A 176 -1.01 36.35 3.72
N ALA A 177 -0.11 35.36 3.86
CA ALA A 177 -0.24 33.94 3.54
C ALA A 177 -1.14 33.52 2.36
N VAL A 178 -0.50 32.99 1.31
CA VAL A 178 -1.15 32.05 0.37
C VAL A 178 -1.85 30.98 1.21
N ALA A 179 -3.18 30.91 1.11
CA ALA A 179 -4.00 30.12 2.00
C ALA A 179 -3.59 28.65 1.95
N ALA A 180 -3.43 28.03 3.13
CA ALA A 180 -3.13 26.61 3.32
C ALA A 180 -4.12 25.63 2.64
N ALA A 181 -5.20 26.15 2.05
CA ALA A 181 -6.20 25.38 1.31
C ALA A 181 -5.70 24.90 -0.07
N ASP A 182 -4.81 25.63 -0.75
CA ASP A 182 -4.40 25.30 -2.13
C ASP A 182 -3.36 24.18 -2.20
N VAL A 183 -2.60 23.94 -1.12
CA VAL A 183 -1.62 22.84 -1.00
C VAL A 183 -2.28 21.52 -0.58
N ALA A 184 -3.50 21.56 -0.05
CA ALA A 184 -4.17 20.41 0.60
C ALA A 184 -4.57 19.27 -0.38
N SER A 185 -4.34 19.43 -1.69
CA SER A 185 -5.00 18.64 -2.70
C SER A 185 -4.17 18.37 -3.97
N LEU A 186 -2.82 18.40 -3.90
CA LEU A 186 -1.98 18.20 -5.09
C LEU A 186 -2.25 16.85 -5.79
N PRO A 187 -2.78 16.85 -7.04
CA PRO A 187 -3.07 15.62 -7.77
C PRO A 187 -1.85 15.15 -8.56
N GLY A 188 -1.35 13.97 -8.23
CA GLY A 188 -0.34 13.21 -8.98
C GLY A 188 0.90 14.01 -9.35
N ARG A 189 1.05 14.25 -10.67
CA ARG A 189 2.21 14.91 -11.29
C ARG A 189 2.03 16.42 -11.45
N ALA A 190 0.91 16.98 -10.99
CA ALA A 190 0.77 18.44 -10.96
C ALA A 190 1.83 19.05 -10.02
N TYR A 191 2.44 20.16 -10.43
CA TYR A 191 3.45 20.89 -9.63
C TYR A 191 4.65 20.01 -9.20
N PHE A 192 5.33 19.32 -10.12
CA PHE A 192 6.51 18.50 -9.80
C PHE A 192 7.67 19.28 -9.15
N SER A 193 7.69 20.61 -9.27
CA SER A 193 8.62 21.48 -8.52
C SER A 193 8.39 21.46 -6.99
N GLN A 194 7.20 21.11 -6.52
CA GLN A 194 6.90 21.01 -5.10
C GLN A 194 7.31 19.63 -4.56
N LEU A 195 8.54 19.50 -4.09
CA LEU A 195 9.08 18.25 -3.58
C LEU A 195 8.81 18.08 -2.07
N GLY A 196 8.79 16.83 -1.58
CA GLY A 196 8.64 16.53 -0.15
C GLY A 196 7.22 16.62 0.41
N VAL A 197 6.22 16.94 -0.41
CA VAL A 197 4.82 17.14 0.01
C VAL A 197 3.95 15.90 -0.25
N VAL A 198 2.88 15.72 0.56
CA VAL A 198 1.91 14.65 0.36
C VAL A 198 1.10 14.88 -0.91
N ARG A 199 0.97 13.83 -1.73
CA ARG A 199 0.27 13.88 -3.03
C ARG A 199 -0.85 12.87 -3.10
N ARG A 200 -1.88 13.18 -3.89
CA ARG A 200 -2.91 12.22 -4.28
C ARG A 200 -2.58 11.56 -5.61
N LYS A 201 -3.22 10.44 -5.92
CA LYS A 201 -3.35 9.91 -7.28
C LYS A 201 -4.58 10.60 -7.91
N PRO A 202 -4.61 10.93 -9.21
CA PRO A 202 -3.95 10.25 -10.33
C PRO A 202 -2.80 11.03 -10.96
N ALA A 203 -1.91 10.32 -11.68
CA ALA A 203 -0.75 10.90 -12.36
C ALA A 203 -1.08 11.69 -13.66
N ARG A 204 -2.32 11.64 -14.14
CA ARG A 204 -2.76 12.29 -15.39
C ARG A 204 -3.91 13.25 -15.11
N GLY A 205 -3.92 14.40 -15.78
CA GLY A 205 -4.98 15.41 -15.63
C GLY A 205 -6.36 14.95 -16.14
N ASP A 206 -6.41 14.00 -17.07
CA ASP A 206 -7.64 13.46 -17.68
C ASP A 206 -8.35 12.39 -16.81
N ALA A 207 -7.67 11.87 -15.80
CA ALA A 207 -8.18 10.78 -14.99
C ALA A 207 -9.13 11.30 -13.89
N PRO A 208 -10.24 10.58 -13.60
CA PRO A 208 -11.13 10.97 -12.51
C PRO A 208 -10.37 11.14 -11.18
N PRO A 209 -10.67 12.18 -10.40
CA PRO A 209 -9.97 12.43 -9.15
C PRO A 209 -10.17 11.26 -8.18
N THR A 210 -9.12 10.95 -7.42
CA THR A 210 -9.13 9.90 -6.40
C THR A 210 -8.79 10.50 -5.05
N MET A 211 -9.25 9.88 -3.97
CA MET A 211 -8.80 10.23 -2.61
C MET A 211 -7.52 9.49 -2.23
N SER A 212 -7.03 8.56 -3.05
CA SER A 212 -5.87 7.74 -2.72
C SER A 212 -4.59 8.56 -2.67
N LYS A 213 -3.82 8.46 -1.59
CA LYS A 213 -2.47 9.06 -1.52
C LYS A 213 -1.48 8.30 -2.40
N SER A 214 -0.37 8.95 -2.74
CA SER A 214 0.71 8.37 -3.53
C SER A 214 1.33 7.12 -2.87
N CYS A 215 1.97 6.26 -3.66
CA CYS A 215 2.63 5.07 -3.12
C CYS A 215 3.82 5.46 -2.23
N SER A 216 4.57 6.50 -2.59
CA SER A 216 5.62 7.10 -1.76
C SER A 216 5.10 7.49 -0.37
N ASP A 217 3.99 8.22 -0.27
CA ASP A 217 3.44 8.65 1.04
C ASP A 217 2.93 7.46 1.86
N LYS A 218 2.36 6.45 1.20
CA LYS A 218 1.90 5.24 1.86
C LYS A 218 3.05 4.41 2.39
N LEU A 219 4.12 4.22 1.63
CA LEU A 219 5.31 3.49 2.06
C LEU A 219 6.04 4.23 3.20
N ALA A 220 6.14 5.56 3.13
CA ALA A 220 6.67 6.37 4.23
C ALA A 220 5.86 6.16 5.53
N LEU A 221 4.52 6.19 5.46
CA LEU A 221 3.67 5.90 6.62
C LEU A 221 3.86 4.45 7.16
N LYS A 222 4.25 3.51 6.29
CA LYS A 222 4.52 2.12 6.67
C LYS A 222 5.83 1.95 7.45
N GLN A 223 6.77 2.89 7.33
CA GLN A 223 7.96 2.95 8.20
C GLN A 223 7.58 3.20 9.66
N CYS A 224 6.43 3.81 9.94
CA CYS A 224 5.94 4.01 11.31
C CYS A 224 4.96 2.90 11.73
N THR A 225 4.02 2.56 10.84
CA THR A 225 2.87 1.71 11.18
C THR A 225 3.05 0.23 10.88
N SER A 226 4.23 -0.19 10.39
CA SER A 226 4.51 -1.53 9.83
C SER A 226 3.65 -1.87 8.59
N LEU A 227 4.00 -2.95 7.89
CA LEU A 227 3.24 -3.50 6.76
C LEU A 227 1.81 -3.91 7.12
N LEU A 228 1.52 -4.13 8.40
CA LEU A 228 0.21 -4.55 8.89
C LEU A 228 -0.88 -3.51 8.61
N SER A 229 -2.04 -3.96 8.17
CA SER A 229 -3.27 -3.18 8.06
C SER A 229 -4.00 -3.16 9.40
N SER A 230 -5.03 -2.34 9.55
CA SER A 230 -5.75 -2.19 10.83
C SER A 230 -6.27 -3.53 11.37
N LEU A 231 -6.91 -4.37 10.54
CA LEU A 231 -7.43 -5.67 10.97
C LEU A 231 -6.31 -6.61 11.42
N ILE A 232 -5.21 -6.68 10.66
CA ILE A 232 -4.11 -7.58 10.97
C ILE A 232 -3.35 -7.09 12.21
N ALA A 233 -3.27 -5.78 12.45
CA ALA A 233 -2.65 -5.22 13.65
C ALA A 233 -3.40 -5.56 14.96
N LEU A 234 -4.63 -6.10 14.87
CA LEU A 234 -5.33 -6.68 16.01
C LEU A 234 -4.82 -8.10 16.34
N LEU A 235 -4.26 -8.81 15.36
CA LEU A 235 -3.88 -10.22 15.43
C LEU A 235 -2.36 -10.43 15.52
N VAL A 236 -1.59 -9.61 14.80
CA VAL A 236 -0.14 -9.76 14.62
C VAL A 236 0.58 -8.56 15.19
N HIS A 237 1.57 -8.80 16.05
CA HIS A 237 2.42 -7.77 16.62
C HIS A 237 3.28 -7.09 15.54
N PRO A 238 3.39 -5.74 15.51
CA PRO A 238 4.07 -5.04 14.42
C PRO A 238 5.60 -5.15 14.44
N GLY A 239 6.20 -5.60 15.55
CA GLY A 239 7.65 -5.52 15.81
C GLY A 239 8.56 -5.98 14.66
N ASN A 240 8.23 -7.10 14.02
CA ASN A 240 9.02 -7.70 12.94
C ASN A 240 8.33 -7.57 11.55
N ALA A 241 7.27 -6.75 11.44
CA ALA A 241 6.48 -6.63 10.22
C ALA A 241 6.83 -5.37 9.39
N TYR A 242 8.10 -4.96 9.40
CA TYR A 242 8.58 -3.77 8.68
C TYR A 242 9.39 -4.17 7.45
N VAL A 243 9.36 -3.33 6.41
CA VAL A 243 10.25 -3.49 5.25
C VAL A 243 11.68 -3.24 5.73
N SER A 244 12.60 -4.11 5.33
CA SER A 244 14.05 -4.00 5.55
C SER A 244 14.72 -3.34 4.35
N ALA A 245 14.43 -3.82 3.13
CA ALA A 245 14.87 -3.19 1.89
C ALA A 245 13.74 -3.01 0.87
N LEU A 246 13.77 -1.88 0.17
CA LEU A 246 12.99 -1.60 -1.04
C LEU A 246 13.91 -1.72 -2.26
N VAL A 247 13.69 -2.75 -3.07
CA VAL A 247 14.46 -3.05 -4.28
C VAL A 247 13.78 -2.40 -5.49
N LEU A 248 14.51 -1.55 -6.21
CA LEU A 248 14.07 -0.89 -7.44
C LEU A 248 15.02 -1.19 -8.61
N PRO A 249 14.54 -1.31 -9.87
CA PRO A 249 15.44 -1.31 -11.02
C PRO A 249 16.31 -0.04 -11.03
N ASP A 250 17.56 -0.14 -11.51
CA ASP A 250 18.45 1.03 -11.66
C ASP A 250 17.78 2.15 -12.46
N SER A 251 17.04 1.79 -13.51
CA SER A 251 16.31 2.75 -14.35
C SER A 251 15.13 3.44 -13.66
N GLN A 252 14.78 3.00 -12.45
CA GLN A 252 13.65 3.46 -11.64
C GLN A 252 14.07 3.90 -10.24
N HIS A 253 15.36 4.17 -10.04
CA HIS A 253 15.87 4.71 -8.81
C HIS A 253 16.22 6.19 -8.97
N SER A 254 15.55 7.05 -8.21
CA SER A 254 15.98 8.42 -7.96
C SER A 254 16.58 8.46 -6.56
N ALA A 255 17.90 8.64 -6.45
CA ALA A 255 18.56 8.69 -5.15
C ALA A 255 18.03 9.85 -4.30
N GLU A 256 17.96 11.05 -4.88
CA GLU A 256 17.47 12.26 -4.20
C GLU A 256 15.98 12.12 -3.84
N GLY A 257 15.18 11.56 -4.74
CA GLY A 257 13.75 11.32 -4.52
C GLY A 257 13.51 10.30 -3.40
N CYS A 258 14.24 9.19 -3.41
CA CYS A 258 14.12 8.15 -2.39
C CYS A 258 14.64 8.63 -1.02
N GLU A 259 15.78 9.32 -0.98
CA GLU A 259 16.32 9.90 0.24
C GLU A 259 15.32 10.88 0.85
N ARG A 260 14.81 11.83 0.06
CA ARG A 260 13.81 12.79 0.53
C ARG A 260 12.53 12.11 1.00
N ALA A 261 12.03 11.12 0.27
CA ALA A 261 10.74 10.50 0.54
C ALA A 261 10.74 9.57 1.76
N PHE A 262 11.83 8.83 1.99
CA PHE A 262 11.87 7.70 2.93
C PHE A 262 12.94 7.77 4.02
N SER A 263 14.03 8.50 3.81
CA SER A 263 15.15 8.45 4.77
C SER A 263 14.86 9.18 6.09
N ALA A 264 15.69 8.92 7.09
CA ALA A 264 15.69 9.64 8.36
C ALA A 264 16.25 11.07 8.24
N GLN A 265 16.82 11.43 7.10
CA GLN A 265 17.36 12.76 6.79
C GLN A 265 16.38 13.59 5.95
N GLY A 266 15.48 12.92 5.22
CA GLY A 266 14.45 13.51 4.38
C GLY A 266 13.24 14.01 5.17
N ARG A 267 12.07 13.97 4.52
CA ARG A 267 10.81 14.49 5.10
C ARG A 267 10.38 13.76 6.38
N MET A 268 10.85 12.53 6.59
CA MET A 268 10.53 11.71 7.76
C MET A 268 11.45 12.00 8.97
N ARG A 269 12.40 12.94 8.87
CA ARG A 269 13.41 13.24 9.90
C ARG A 269 12.86 13.47 11.31
N ALA A 270 11.70 14.11 11.45
CA ALA A 270 11.10 14.40 12.75
C ALA A 270 10.68 13.13 13.52
N LEU A 271 10.60 12.00 12.82
CA LEU A 271 10.22 10.70 13.36
C LEU A 271 11.43 9.79 13.58
N ALA A 272 12.65 10.22 13.22
CA ALA A 272 13.87 9.43 13.41
C ALA A 272 14.04 9.00 14.87
N GLY A 273 14.30 7.71 15.10
CA GLY A 273 14.44 7.11 16.43
C GLY A 273 13.15 6.97 17.24
N ARG A 274 12.00 7.45 16.73
CA ARG A 274 10.74 7.44 17.47
C ARG A 274 10.21 6.04 17.73
N ARG A 275 9.67 5.85 18.94
CA ARG A 275 8.96 4.66 19.38
C ARG A 275 7.59 5.06 19.92
N TRP A 276 6.62 4.18 19.77
CA TRP A 276 5.27 4.35 20.29
C TRP A 276 4.86 3.10 21.06
N ARG A 277 3.74 3.20 21.80
CA ARG A 277 3.09 2.05 22.44
C ARG A 277 2.70 0.98 21.41
N GLY A 278 2.43 -0.24 21.88
CA GLY A 278 2.02 -1.36 21.01
C GLY A 278 3.11 -1.87 20.07
N GLY A 279 4.39 -1.65 20.40
CA GLY A 279 5.53 -2.16 19.65
C GLY A 279 5.84 -1.43 18.33
N TYR A 280 5.20 -0.29 18.08
CA TYR A 280 5.46 0.52 16.89
C TYR A 280 6.72 1.36 17.04
N ARG A 281 7.45 1.52 15.94
CA ARG A 281 8.62 2.39 15.84
C ARG A 281 8.73 2.98 14.44
N PHE A 282 9.52 4.05 14.31
CA PHE A 282 10.02 4.47 13.02
C PHE A 282 11.14 3.51 12.61
N SER A 283 10.90 2.74 11.56
CA SER A 283 11.80 1.76 11.00
C SER A 283 12.06 2.15 9.54
N PRO A 284 13.12 2.94 9.27
CA PRO A 284 13.52 3.19 7.90
C PRO A 284 13.93 1.88 7.22
N PHE A 285 13.83 1.85 5.90
CA PHE A 285 14.30 0.75 5.07
C PHE A 285 15.38 1.27 4.13
N GLU A 286 16.28 0.38 3.73
CA GLU A 286 17.28 0.69 2.71
C GLU A 286 16.61 0.69 1.33
N VAL A 287 16.97 1.64 0.48
CA VAL A 287 16.61 1.60 -0.95
C VAL A 287 17.84 1.10 -1.69
N VAL A 288 17.70 -0.05 -2.34
CA VAL A 288 18.77 -0.72 -3.07
C VAL A 288 18.33 -0.97 -4.50
N THR A 289 19.29 -1.07 -5.41
CA THR A 289 18.99 -1.22 -6.83
C THR A 289 19.28 -2.61 -7.36
N THR A 290 18.68 -2.93 -8.50
CA THR A 290 18.89 -4.17 -9.24
C THR A 290 18.96 -3.87 -10.73
N ALA A 291 19.75 -4.66 -11.47
CA ALA A 291 19.79 -4.60 -12.93
C ALA A 291 18.57 -5.29 -13.59
N ARG A 292 17.69 -5.92 -12.80
CA ARG A 292 16.54 -6.68 -13.30
C ARG A 292 15.36 -5.79 -13.67
N GLU A 293 15.01 -5.82 -14.95
CA GLU A 293 13.85 -5.12 -15.50
C GLU A 293 12.62 -6.04 -15.63
N PHE A 294 11.44 -5.47 -15.38
CA PHE A 294 10.20 -6.19 -15.59
C PHE A 294 9.78 -6.14 -17.06
N GLY A 295 9.55 -7.30 -17.68
CA GLY A 295 9.19 -7.40 -19.11
C GLY A 295 7.84 -6.78 -19.51
N PHE A 296 6.98 -6.45 -18.55
CA PHE A 296 5.72 -5.72 -18.77
C PHE A 296 5.73 -4.29 -18.21
N SER A 297 6.90 -3.76 -17.83
CA SER A 297 7.06 -2.35 -17.52
C SER A 297 6.74 -1.47 -18.73
N ARG A 298 6.44 -0.18 -18.52
CA ARG A 298 6.17 0.72 -19.66
C ARG A 298 7.36 0.79 -20.61
N ARG A 299 8.57 0.85 -20.06
CA ARG A 299 9.84 0.92 -20.80
C ARG A 299 10.05 -0.33 -21.66
N SER A 300 9.96 -1.51 -21.04
CA SER A 300 10.18 -2.79 -21.73
C SER A 300 9.16 -3.05 -22.82
N VAL A 301 7.89 -2.67 -22.61
CA VAL A 301 6.85 -2.83 -23.63
C VAL A 301 7.00 -1.79 -24.74
N GLY A 302 7.29 -0.52 -24.40
CA GLY A 302 7.53 0.55 -25.38
C GLY A 302 8.73 0.30 -26.29
N ALA A 303 9.76 -0.39 -25.79
CA ALA A 303 10.92 -0.77 -26.60
C ALA A 303 10.62 -1.82 -27.69
N ARG A 304 9.51 -2.56 -27.58
CA ARG A 304 9.15 -3.65 -28.51
C ARG A 304 7.80 -3.50 -29.21
N ALA A 305 7.08 -2.41 -28.96
CA ALA A 305 5.75 -2.18 -29.53
C ALA A 305 5.47 -0.70 -29.74
N GLU A 306 4.96 -0.34 -30.92
CA GLU A 306 4.59 1.04 -31.26
C GLU A 306 3.34 1.52 -30.51
N LYS A 307 2.36 0.62 -30.32
CA LYS A 307 1.08 0.91 -29.67
C LYS A 307 1.05 0.31 -28.27
N VAL A 308 1.11 1.16 -27.25
CA VAL A 308 1.12 0.72 -25.85
C VAL A 308 -0.01 1.34 -25.03
N ALA A 309 -0.58 0.58 -24.09
CA ALA A 309 -1.58 1.09 -23.15
C ALA A 309 -1.42 0.52 -21.74
N ALA A 310 -1.82 1.31 -20.75
CA ALA A 310 -1.85 0.86 -19.37
C ALA A 310 -2.94 -0.21 -19.20
N SER A 311 -2.57 -1.36 -18.63
CA SER A 311 -3.51 -2.44 -18.30
C SER A 311 -4.60 -1.96 -17.35
N ASN A 312 -5.84 -2.41 -17.58
CA ASN A 312 -6.94 -2.29 -16.62
C ASN A 312 -7.01 -3.48 -15.65
N LEU A 313 -6.32 -4.57 -15.98
CA LEU A 313 -6.20 -5.76 -15.16
C LEU A 313 -5.10 -5.55 -14.12
N ALA A 314 -5.43 -5.86 -12.88
CA ALA A 314 -4.49 -6.02 -11.77
C ALA A 314 -4.54 -7.45 -11.26
N ALA A 315 -3.39 -8.04 -10.97
CA ALA A 315 -3.29 -9.37 -10.38
C ALA A 315 -2.88 -9.28 -8.91
N ALA A 316 -3.38 -10.18 -8.07
CA ALA A 316 -2.90 -10.38 -6.71
C ALA A 316 -2.64 -11.88 -6.50
N TRP A 317 -1.50 -12.20 -5.91
CA TRP A 317 -1.11 -13.55 -5.58
C TRP A 317 -0.50 -13.65 -4.17
N THR A 318 -0.76 -14.75 -3.47
CA THR A 318 -0.11 -15.10 -2.20
C THR A 318 0.38 -16.54 -2.22
N ALA A 319 1.42 -16.83 -1.43
CA ALA A 319 1.93 -18.18 -1.22
C ALA A 319 0.87 -19.14 -0.63
N THR A 320 -0.16 -18.61 0.03
CA THR A 320 -1.28 -19.35 0.65
C THR A 320 -2.46 -19.59 -0.31
N GLY A 321 -2.33 -19.25 -1.59
CA GLY A 321 -3.29 -19.67 -2.63
C GLY A 321 -4.25 -18.58 -3.13
N VAL A 322 -4.06 -17.31 -2.79
CA VAL A 322 -4.75 -16.23 -3.52
C VAL A 322 -4.19 -16.19 -4.95
N ASP A 323 -5.07 -16.23 -5.95
CA ASP A 323 -4.77 -15.98 -7.37
C ASP A 323 -5.98 -15.26 -8.01
N GLU A 324 -5.96 -13.94 -7.92
CA GLU A 324 -7.06 -13.10 -8.36
C GLU A 324 -6.64 -12.13 -9.47
N GLY A 325 -7.53 -11.98 -10.46
CA GLY A 325 -7.49 -10.86 -11.39
C GLY A 325 -8.60 -9.89 -11.01
N THR A 326 -8.30 -8.60 -10.98
CA THR A 326 -9.25 -7.54 -10.64
C THR A 326 -9.31 -6.48 -11.72
N MET A 327 -10.52 -5.95 -11.97
CA MET A 327 -10.77 -4.82 -12.87
C MET A 327 -11.76 -3.89 -12.19
N GLY A 328 -11.48 -2.58 -12.18
CA GLY A 328 -12.32 -1.61 -11.47
C GLY A 328 -12.40 -1.82 -9.95
N GLY A 329 -11.40 -2.49 -9.37
CA GLY A 329 -11.31 -2.76 -7.94
C GLY A 329 -12.12 -3.96 -7.45
N VAL A 330 -12.75 -4.73 -8.33
CA VAL A 330 -13.45 -5.99 -8.02
C VAL A 330 -12.90 -7.14 -8.85
N LEU A 331 -13.26 -8.38 -8.53
CA LEU A 331 -12.86 -9.56 -9.30
C LEU A 331 -13.25 -9.43 -10.79
N GLN A 332 -12.33 -9.82 -11.66
CA GLN A 332 -12.51 -9.79 -13.11
C GLN A 332 -13.78 -10.55 -13.52
N GLY A 333 -14.61 -9.92 -14.34
CA GLY A 333 -15.88 -10.50 -14.81
C GLY A 333 -17.01 -10.45 -13.78
N ARG A 334 -16.84 -9.79 -12.63
CA ARG A 334 -17.89 -9.62 -11.62
C ARG A 334 -18.50 -8.22 -11.67
N LYS A 335 -19.75 -8.14 -11.22
CA LYS A 335 -20.48 -6.88 -11.08
C LYS A 335 -19.78 -5.98 -10.06
N ALA A 336 -19.61 -4.71 -10.41
CA ALA A 336 -19.02 -3.73 -9.51
C ALA A 336 -19.80 -3.63 -8.19
N PHE A 337 -19.07 -3.54 -7.08
CA PHE A 337 -19.59 -3.33 -5.72
C PHE A 337 -20.44 -4.47 -5.13
N ASP A 338 -20.67 -5.55 -5.87
CA ASP A 338 -21.30 -6.76 -5.38
C ASP A 338 -20.35 -7.51 -4.42
N ALA A 339 -20.87 -7.99 -3.28
CA ALA A 339 -20.09 -8.74 -2.29
C ALA A 339 -19.52 -10.05 -2.86
N LYS A 340 -20.21 -10.70 -3.82
CA LYS A 340 -19.70 -11.88 -4.55
C LYS A 340 -18.55 -11.53 -5.48
N GLY A 341 -18.45 -10.26 -5.89
CA GLY A 341 -17.35 -9.72 -6.68
C GLY A 341 -16.19 -9.19 -5.86
N ALA A 342 -16.29 -9.16 -4.54
CA ALA A 342 -15.25 -8.62 -3.67
C ALA A 342 -14.00 -9.52 -3.68
N SER A 343 -12.84 -8.91 -3.93
CA SER A 343 -11.54 -9.58 -3.85
C SER A 343 -11.27 -10.12 -2.45
N ALA A 344 -10.55 -11.24 -2.34
CA ALA A 344 -10.02 -11.82 -1.11
C ALA A 344 -9.25 -10.82 -0.26
N VAL A 345 -8.64 -9.81 -0.89
CA VAL A 345 -7.88 -8.75 -0.23
C VAL A 345 -8.67 -7.45 -0.08
N SER A 346 -9.99 -7.45 -0.26
CA SER A 346 -10.90 -6.32 0.01
C SER A 346 -11.12 -6.07 1.51
N ARG A 347 -11.65 -4.91 1.91
CA ARG A 347 -11.86 -4.64 3.35
C ARG A 347 -12.88 -5.61 3.96
N ARG A 348 -13.96 -5.92 3.23
CA ARG A 348 -14.99 -6.86 3.69
C ARG A 348 -14.41 -8.26 3.90
N ARG A 349 -13.78 -8.85 2.87
CA ARG A 349 -13.22 -10.21 2.96
C ARG A 349 -12.14 -10.35 4.05
N MET A 350 -11.32 -9.32 4.22
CA MET A 350 -10.32 -9.29 5.28
C MET A 350 -10.96 -9.19 6.68
N TRP A 351 -12.07 -8.44 6.82
CA TRP A 351 -12.79 -8.33 8.09
C TRP A 351 -13.50 -9.65 8.43
N GLU A 352 -14.15 -10.29 7.46
CA GLU A 352 -14.75 -11.61 7.62
C GLU A 352 -13.72 -12.64 8.14
N LEU A 353 -12.54 -12.71 7.51
CA LEU A 353 -11.50 -13.64 7.91
C LEU A 353 -10.90 -13.32 9.29
N ALA A 354 -10.66 -12.04 9.59
CA ALA A 354 -10.18 -11.63 10.91
C ALA A 354 -11.16 -12.00 12.02
N ALA A 355 -12.46 -11.89 11.77
CA ALA A 355 -13.49 -12.28 12.72
C ALA A 355 -13.61 -13.81 12.87
N ALA A 356 -13.50 -14.57 11.79
CA ALA A 356 -13.46 -16.04 11.88
C ALA A 356 -12.24 -16.54 12.69
N LEU A 357 -11.11 -15.87 12.58
CA LEU A 357 -9.92 -16.14 13.41
C LEU A 357 -10.16 -15.79 14.88
N ALA A 358 -10.85 -14.68 15.16
CA ALA A 358 -11.22 -14.31 16.52
C ALA A 358 -12.06 -15.40 17.21
N GLU A 359 -13.01 -16.00 16.48
CA GLU A 359 -13.76 -17.16 16.97
C GLU A 359 -12.86 -18.36 17.25
N SER A 360 -11.97 -18.68 16.29
CA SER A 360 -11.08 -19.84 16.36
C SER A 360 -10.07 -19.77 17.52
N LEU A 361 -9.82 -18.59 18.07
CA LEU A 361 -8.94 -18.37 19.22
C LEU A 361 -9.60 -18.73 20.57
N GLY A 362 -10.89 -19.08 20.61
CA GLY A 362 -11.57 -19.48 21.85
C GLY A 362 -11.62 -18.35 22.87
N SER A 363 -11.33 -18.63 24.15
CA SER A 363 -11.35 -17.63 25.22
C SER A 363 -10.30 -16.53 25.06
N GLU A 364 -9.14 -16.85 24.49
CA GLU A 364 -8.07 -15.86 24.22
C GLU A 364 -8.47 -14.87 23.12
N GLY A 365 -9.41 -15.25 22.26
CA GLY A 365 -9.96 -14.42 21.19
C GLY A 365 -10.96 -13.36 21.66
N GLU A 366 -11.37 -13.35 22.94
CA GLU A 366 -12.48 -12.51 23.42
C GLU A 366 -12.26 -10.99 23.21
N PRO A 367 -11.08 -10.41 23.52
CA PRO A 367 -10.84 -9.00 23.22
C PRO A 367 -10.89 -8.70 21.72
N LEU A 368 -10.39 -9.63 20.90
CA LEU A 368 -10.38 -9.50 19.45
C LEU A 368 -11.80 -9.60 18.88
N ARG A 369 -12.62 -10.55 19.35
CA ARG A 369 -14.04 -10.68 18.98
C ARG A 369 -14.77 -9.36 19.23
N ARG A 370 -14.68 -8.81 20.44
CA ARG A 370 -15.28 -7.50 20.77
C ARG A 370 -14.82 -6.36 19.85
N ALA A 371 -13.58 -6.41 19.35
CA ALA A 371 -13.06 -5.40 18.43
C ALA A 371 -13.54 -5.55 16.98
N VAL A 372 -13.95 -6.75 16.56
CA VAL A 372 -14.37 -7.04 15.17
C VAL A 372 -15.86 -7.33 15.03
N GLU A 373 -16.56 -7.66 16.10
CA GLU A 373 -18.01 -7.85 16.18
C GLU A 373 -18.71 -6.55 16.53
N VAL A 374 -18.55 -5.58 15.63
CA VAL A 374 -19.15 -4.24 15.71
C VAL A 374 -19.95 -3.96 14.44
N ASP A 375 -20.85 -2.99 14.50
CA ASP A 375 -21.80 -2.72 13.41
C ASP A 375 -21.11 -2.23 12.13
N THR A 376 -20.02 -1.47 12.28
CA THR A 376 -19.37 -0.76 11.17
C THR A 376 -17.86 -0.94 11.16
N TYR A 377 -17.28 -0.93 9.96
CA TYR A 377 -15.82 -0.94 9.80
C TYR A 377 -15.13 0.29 10.42
N ALA A 378 -15.86 1.40 10.57
CA ALA A 378 -15.42 2.59 11.27
C ALA A 378 -15.19 2.31 12.77
N GLN A 379 -16.13 1.61 13.43
CA GLN A 379 -15.98 1.19 14.83
C GLN A 379 -14.77 0.25 15.00
N VAL A 380 -14.52 -0.69 14.06
CA VAL A 380 -13.31 -1.54 14.12
C VAL A 380 -12.05 -0.66 14.15
N LYS A 381 -11.94 0.29 13.23
CA LYS A 381 -10.77 1.20 13.18
C LYS A 381 -10.70 2.14 14.39
N GLY A 382 -11.84 2.46 15.00
CA GLY A 382 -11.99 3.33 16.17
C GLY A 382 -11.80 2.62 17.52
N GLY A 383 -11.80 1.28 17.56
CA GLY A 383 -11.72 0.52 18.81
C GLY A 383 -10.40 0.66 19.57
N GLU A 384 -10.43 0.40 20.88
CA GLU A 384 -9.30 0.62 21.79
C GLU A 384 -8.03 -0.17 21.42
N LEU A 385 -8.17 -1.40 20.92
CA LEU A 385 -7.02 -2.22 20.48
C LEU A 385 -6.20 -1.58 19.34
N LEU A 386 -6.75 -0.56 18.66
CA LEU A 386 -6.05 0.21 17.63
C LEU A 386 -5.68 1.63 18.07
N ALA A 387 -5.81 1.99 19.34
CA ALA A 387 -5.49 3.33 19.86
C ALA A 387 -4.03 3.71 19.58
N ALA A 388 -3.07 2.86 19.96
CA ALA A 388 -1.65 3.09 19.67
C ALA A 388 -1.39 3.24 18.16
N ARG A 389 -2.06 2.44 17.32
CA ARG A 389 -1.94 2.55 15.86
C ARG A 389 -2.48 3.90 15.34
N ARG A 390 -3.57 4.40 15.91
CA ARG A 390 -4.13 5.73 15.54
C ARG A 390 -3.17 6.84 15.94
N GLU A 391 -2.59 6.78 17.14
CA GLU A 391 -1.57 7.73 17.61
C GLU A 391 -0.35 7.78 16.67
N VAL A 392 0.19 6.61 16.29
CA VAL A 392 1.30 6.52 15.32
C VAL A 392 0.94 7.18 14.00
N LYS A 393 -0.27 6.94 13.48
CA LYS A 393 -0.73 7.53 12.22
C LYS A 393 -0.88 9.04 12.33
N GLU A 394 -1.41 9.54 13.44
CA GLU A 394 -1.58 10.96 13.67
C GLU A 394 -0.24 11.67 13.74
N SER A 395 0.69 11.18 14.58
CA SER A 395 2.04 11.70 14.70
C SER A 395 2.78 11.70 13.35
N ALA A 396 2.76 10.57 12.63
CA ALA A 396 3.44 10.47 11.33
C ALA A 396 2.86 11.44 10.29
N ARG A 397 1.54 11.62 10.25
CA ARG A 397 0.87 12.58 9.36
C ARG A 397 1.13 14.02 9.72
N LYS A 398 1.23 14.33 11.01
CA LYS A 398 1.48 15.69 11.47
C LYS A 398 2.92 16.11 11.18
N GLU A 399 3.88 15.21 11.38
CA GLU A 399 5.30 15.57 11.48
C GLU A 399 6.15 15.16 10.28
N GLY A 400 5.82 14.04 9.61
CA GLY A 400 6.56 13.56 8.44
C GLY A 400 5.79 13.63 7.12
N LEU A 401 4.46 13.69 7.19
CA LEU A 401 3.57 13.68 6.02
C LEU A 401 2.52 14.79 6.13
N ALA A 402 2.98 16.00 6.47
CA ALA A 402 2.13 17.18 6.61
C ALA A 402 1.29 17.40 5.32
N GLY A 403 0.03 17.79 5.52
CA GLY A 403 -0.95 17.88 4.42
C GLY A 403 -1.69 16.58 4.11
N TRP A 404 -1.45 15.49 4.86
CA TRP A 404 -2.25 14.27 4.70
C TRP A 404 -3.72 14.47 5.14
N VAL A 405 -4.60 14.70 4.16
CA VAL A 405 -6.05 14.64 4.37
C VAL A 405 -6.52 13.18 4.50
N VAL A 406 -7.25 12.85 5.57
CA VAL A 406 -7.79 11.50 5.81
C VAL A 406 -8.98 11.23 4.89
N ASN A 407 -8.97 10.07 4.24
CA ASN A 407 -10.08 9.65 3.40
C ASN A 407 -11.26 9.19 4.25
N VAL A 408 -12.45 9.70 3.94
CA VAL A 408 -13.74 9.31 4.50
C VAL A 408 -14.64 8.73 3.40
N GLY A 409 -15.75 8.09 3.78
CA GLY A 409 -16.82 7.71 2.84
C GLY A 409 -16.86 6.24 2.40
N ASP A 410 -16.12 5.33 3.05
CA ASP A 410 -16.29 3.88 2.86
C ASP A 410 -15.83 3.10 4.10
N ASP A 411 -16.44 3.40 5.23
CA ASP A 411 -16.22 2.72 6.50
C ASP A 411 -17.49 2.56 7.35
N SER A 412 -18.62 3.10 6.94
CA SER A 412 -19.92 2.89 7.60
C SER A 412 -20.59 1.56 7.23
N PHE A 413 -19.94 0.69 6.44
CA PHE A 413 -20.51 -0.60 6.04
C PHE A 413 -20.38 -1.65 7.14
N SER A 414 -21.36 -2.55 7.20
CA SER A 414 -21.38 -3.75 8.06
C SER A 414 -20.66 -4.93 7.43
N ARG A 415 -20.23 -5.89 8.27
CA ARG A 415 -19.68 -7.19 7.82
C ARG A 415 -20.77 -8.07 7.16
N SER A 416 -21.97 -8.07 7.73
CA SER A 416 -23.17 -8.76 7.19
C SER A 416 -23.72 -8.09 5.94
#